data_AF-A0A3D5ZS33-F1
#
_entry.id   AF-A0A3D5ZS33-F1
#
_cell.length_a   1.000
_cell.length_b   1.000
_cell.length_c   1.000
_cell.angle_alpha   90.00
_cell.angle_beta   90.00
_cell.angle_gamma   90.00
#
_symmetry.space_group_name_H-M   'P 1'
#
loop_
_entity.id
_entity.type
_entity.pdbx_description
1 polymer ?
#
loop_
_entity_poly.entity_id
_entity_poly.type
_entity_poly.pdbx_seq_one_letter_code
_entity_poly.pdbx_strand_id
1 'polypeptide(L)'
;MKDIFYEKNKITTLRVIFLVLFLACCILTVVSCKPTTEFEIVSAEGYLNDYYEYSDESECTITAEFNESVDEGSITVTFYDEDGNISDKQTKDFTSWDVNDKTVEITFSNVKGRPASYEVTDFTVEPPPSLVSILISEFIVWLILFIITVSPFAMSCEIYDFNGNAITVYSGWFSCYVKVNGITVDKKSSILRNFFFGRIFPMHLSTTLPDGVFLLVKINFFNGIKMWLNGCVYNKKYIKQK
;
A
#
# COMPACT_ATOMS: atom_id res chain seq x y z
N MET A 1 -11.57 31.57 -25.72
CA MET A 1 -12.55 31.29 -24.63
C MET A 1 -12.44 29.86 -24.07
N LYS A 2 -12.18 28.81 -24.89
CA LYS A 2 -11.95 27.42 -24.42
C LYS A 2 -10.75 27.26 -23.47
N ASP A 3 -9.66 28.01 -23.67
CA ASP A 3 -8.43 27.83 -22.88
C ASP A 3 -8.51 28.32 -21.43
N ILE A 4 -9.46 29.22 -21.12
CA ILE A 4 -9.54 29.86 -19.79
C ILE A 4 -10.00 28.84 -18.73
N PHE A 5 -10.88 27.90 -19.09
CA PHE A 5 -11.40 26.88 -18.17
C PHE A 5 -10.63 25.56 -18.22
N TYR A 6 -9.67 25.41 -19.14
CA TYR A 6 -8.93 24.17 -19.33
C TYR A 6 -8.26 23.68 -18.04
N GLU A 7 -7.58 24.59 -17.32
CA GLU A 7 -6.84 24.24 -16.09
C GLU A 7 -7.75 23.86 -14.94
N LYS A 8 -8.91 24.52 -14.84
CA LYS A 8 -9.93 24.19 -13.84
C LYS A 8 -10.51 22.81 -14.09
N ASN A 9 -10.85 22.50 -15.34
CA ASN A 9 -11.35 21.18 -15.73
C ASN A 9 -10.31 20.09 -15.49
N LYS A 10 -9.04 20.36 -15.82
CA LYS A 10 -7.93 19.44 -15.58
C LYS A 10 -7.82 19.03 -14.12
N ILE A 11 -7.90 19.98 -13.18
CA ILE A 11 -7.87 19.66 -11.73
C ILE A 11 -9.08 18.80 -11.34
N THR A 12 -10.28 19.15 -11.81
CA THR A 12 -11.48 18.36 -11.51
C THR A 12 -11.38 16.93 -12.05
N THR A 13 -10.91 16.75 -13.28
CA THR A 13 -10.69 15.43 -13.87
C THR A 13 -9.70 14.61 -13.06
N LEU A 14 -8.58 15.22 -12.64
CA LEU A 14 -7.60 14.54 -11.79
C LEU A 14 -8.21 14.09 -10.45
N ARG A 15 -8.99 14.96 -9.78
CA ARG A 15 -9.67 14.60 -8.53
C ARG A 15 -10.58 13.39 -8.69
N VAL A 16 -11.34 13.32 -9.78
CA VAL A 16 -12.23 12.20 -10.07
C VAL A 16 -11.44 10.92 -10.34
N ILE A 17 -10.39 10.99 -11.17
CA ILE A 17 -9.55 9.82 -11.50
C ILE A 17 -8.94 9.22 -10.23
N PHE A 18 -8.27 10.04 -9.41
CA PHE A 18 -7.63 9.55 -8.19
C PHE A 18 -8.64 9.01 -7.16
N LEU A 19 -9.81 9.63 -7.05
CA LEU A 19 -10.87 9.13 -6.17
C LEU A 19 -11.40 7.76 -6.63
N VAL A 20 -11.64 7.58 -7.94
CA VAL A 20 -12.10 6.30 -8.50
C VAL A 20 -11.05 5.21 -8.31
N LEU A 21 -9.77 5.51 -8.58
CA LEU A 21 -8.67 4.57 -8.35
C LEU A 21 -8.56 4.17 -6.89
N PHE A 22 -8.66 5.12 -5.96
CA PHE A 22 -8.62 4.84 -4.53
C PHE A 22 -9.77 3.92 -4.10
N LEU A 23 -10.99 4.20 -4.54
CA LEU A 23 -12.16 3.37 -4.25
C LEU A 23 -12.01 1.95 -4.84
N ALA A 24 -11.48 1.83 -6.05
CA ALA A 24 -11.21 0.53 -6.66
C ALA A 24 -10.20 -0.29 -5.81
N CYS A 25 -9.14 0.33 -5.32
CA CYS A 25 -8.19 -0.33 -4.40
C CYS A 25 -8.88 -0.79 -3.11
N CYS A 26 -9.72 0.04 -2.49
CA CYS A 26 -10.47 -0.34 -1.28
C CYS A 26 -11.39 -1.54 -1.52
N ILE A 27 -12.05 -1.61 -2.68
CA ILE A 27 -12.91 -2.74 -3.02
C ILE A 27 -12.08 -4.01 -3.16
N LEU A 28 -10.95 -3.95 -3.89
CA LEU A 28 -10.08 -5.11 -4.08
C LEU A 28 -9.57 -5.68 -2.75
N THR A 29 -9.16 -4.83 -1.81
CA THR A 29 -8.66 -5.32 -0.51
C THR A 29 -9.74 -5.96 0.34
N VAL A 30 -10.96 -5.43 0.30
CA VAL A 30 -12.09 -6.04 1.03
C VAL A 30 -12.43 -7.41 0.44
N VAL A 31 -12.41 -7.55 -0.89
CA VAL A 31 -12.69 -8.83 -1.56
C VAL A 31 -11.59 -9.86 -1.30
N SER A 32 -10.34 -9.44 -1.17
CA SER A 32 -9.21 -10.34 -0.88
C SER A 32 -9.17 -10.84 0.57
N CYS A 33 -9.88 -10.20 1.49
CA CYS A 33 -9.91 -10.60 2.89
C CYS A 33 -10.83 -11.82 3.06
N LYS A 34 -10.25 -13.02 3.03
CA LYS A 34 -10.95 -14.25 3.43
C LYS A 34 -10.75 -14.48 4.93
N PRO A 35 -11.80 -14.89 5.67
CA PRO A 35 -11.65 -15.27 7.06
C PRO A 35 -10.71 -16.47 7.17
N THR A 36 -9.81 -16.45 8.15
CA THR A 36 -8.94 -17.57 8.47
C THR A 36 -9.79 -18.74 8.96
N THR A 37 -9.80 -19.82 8.18
CA THR A 37 -10.38 -21.11 8.56
C THR A 37 -9.50 -21.74 9.65
N GLU A 38 -10.08 -22.49 10.58
CA GLU A 38 -9.30 -23.28 11.55
C GLU A 38 -8.44 -24.30 10.79
N PHE A 39 -7.15 -24.41 11.13
CA PHE A 39 -6.25 -25.37 10.49
C PHE A 39 -6.55 -26.78 10.99
N GLU A 40 -6.63 -27.73 10.06
CA GLU A 40 -6.82 -29.15 10.34
C GLU A 40 -5.90 -29.99 9.43
N ILE A 41 -5.36 -31.09 9.95
CA ILE A 41 -4.63 -32.07 9.15
C ILE A 41 -5.66 -33.00 8.49
N VAL A 42 -5.71 -32.99 7.16
CA VAL A 42 -6.60 -33.80 6.31
C VAL A 42 -6.06 -35.21 6.14
N SER A 43 -4.73 -35.33 5.97
CA SER A 43 -4.06 -36.62 5.81
C SER A 43 -2.62 -36.55 6.36
N ALA A 44 -2.11 -37.68 6.83
CA ALA A 44 -0.73 -37.81 7.28
C ALA A 44 -0.19 -39.20 6.91
N GLU A 45 0.74 -39.24 5.96
CA GLU A 45 1.40 -40.46 5.50
C GLU A 45 2.86 -40.45 5.94
N GLY A 46 3.39 -41.60 6.32
CA GLY A 46 4.73 -41.69 6.86
C GLY A 46 5.36 -43.02 6.54
N TYR A 47 6.68 -43.01 6.35
CA TYR A 47 7.46 -44.18 6.04
C TYR A 47 8.82 -44.15 6.72
N LEU A 48 9.34 -45.34 7.02
CA LEU A 48 10.68 -45.56 7.53
C LEU A 48 11.66 -45.41 6.36
N ASN A 49 12.57 -44.43 6.43
CA ASN A 49 13.62 -44.22 5.43
C ASN A 49 14.73 -45.25 5.62
N ASP A 50 15.32 -45.26 6.82
CA ASP A 50 16.49 -46.07 7.17
C ASP A 50 16.45 -46.46 8.66
N TYR A 51 17.12 -47.57 8.98
CA TYR A 51 17.36 -48.02 10.36
C TYR A 51 18.84 -48.33 10.56
N TYR A 52 19.43 -47.72 11.59
CA TYR A 52 20.84 -47.82 11.93
C TYR A 52 21.02 -48.77 13.11
N GLU A 53 21.29 -50.04 12.82
CA GLU A 53 21.46 -51.12 13.82
C GLU A 53 22.50 -50.81 14.91
N TYR A 54 23.55 -50.04 14.59
CA TYR A 54 24.62 -49.73 15.54
C TYR A 54 24.19 -48.75 16.65
N SER A 55 23.31 -47.79 16.32
CA SER A 55 22.81 -46.79 17.27
C SER A 55 21.40 -47.09 17.77
N ASP A 56 20.74 -48.13 17.23
CA ASP A 56 19.33 -48.47 17.52
C ASP A 56 18.41 -47.26 17.26
N GLU A 57 18.59 -46.65 16.09
CA GLU A 57 17.92 -45.42 15.68
C GLU A 57 17.46 -45.50 14.23
N SER A 58 16.33 -44.86 13.94
CA SER A 58 15.68 -44.81 12.64
C SER A 58 15.58 -43.39 12.11
N GLU A 59 15.48 -43.27 10.81
CA GLU A 59 15.02 -42.06 10.13
C GLU A 59 13.65 -42.31 9.53
N CYS A 60 12.68 -41.45 9.82
CA CYS A 60 11.30 -41.55 9.33
C CYS A 60 10.89 -40.25 8.66
N THR A 61 10.27 -40.31 7.48
CA THR A 61 9.65 -39.14 6.85
C THR A 61 8.15 -39.19 7.03
N ILE A 62 7.55 -38.05 7.36
CA ILE A 62 6.11 -37.86 7.48
C ILE A 62 5.68 -36.70 6.60
N THR A 63 4.73 -36.97 5.72
CA THR A 63 4.07 -36.02 4.84
C THR A 63 2.68 -35.72 5.41
N ALA A 64 2.46 -34.49 5.85
CA ALA A 64 1.18 -34.03 6.37
C ALA A 64 0.51 -33.06 5.38
N GLU A 65 -0.78 -33.26 5.11
CA GLU A 65 -1.61 -32.39 4.29
C GLU A 65 -2.61 -31.64 5.18
N PHE A 66 -2.66 -30.32 5.04
CA PHE A 66 -3.55 -29.42 5.76
C PHE A 66 -4.76 -29.01 4.90
N ASN A 67 -5.85 -28.65 5.54
CA ASN A 67 -7.05 -28.14 4.87
C ASN A 67 -6.82 -26.78 4.19
N GLU A 68 -5.88 -25.99 4.69
CA GLU A 68 -5.46 -24.67 4.21
C GLU A 68 -3.94 -24.61 3.98
N SER A 69 -3.48 -23.61 3.24
CA SER A 69 -2.06 -23.43 2.96
C SER A 69 -1.29 -23.04 4.23
N VAL A 70 -0.13 -23.66 4.43
CA VAL A 70 0.72 -23.47 5.62
C VAL A 70 2.09 -22.93 5.20
N ASP A 71 2.66 -22.04 6.02
CA ASP A 71 3.97 -21.42 5.77
C ASP A 71 4.99 -21.99 6.75
N GLU A 72 4.73 -21.84 8.05
CA GLU A 72 5.59 -22.29 9.13
C GLU A 72 4.79 -22.95 10.25
N GLY A 73 5.44 -23.83 11.01
CA GLY A 73 4.82 -24.50 12.13
C GLY A 73 5.67 -25.64 12.67
N SER A 74 5.05 -26.46 13.52
CA SER A 74 5.64 -27.67 14.06
C SER A 74 4.63 -28.82 14.10
N ILE A 75 5.13 -30.04 13.96
CA ILE A 75 4.35 -31.27 14.11
C ILE A 75 4.99 -32.13 15.19
N THR A 76 4.17 -32.67 16.09
CA THR A 76 4.57 -33.60 17.13
C THR A 76 4.07 -35.00 16.82
N VAL A 77 5.00 -35.93 16.66
CA VAL A 77 4.72 -37.32 16.32
C VAL A 77 5.17 -38.25 17.43
N THR A 78 4.30 -39.19 17.79
CA THR A 78 4.61 -40.31 18.68
C THR A 78 4.80 -41.55 17.83
N PHE A 79 5.94 -42.23 18.03
CA PHE A 79 6.32 -43.45 17.32
C PHE A 79 6.15 -44.65 18.24
N TYR A 80 5.64 -45.76 17.70
CA TYR A 80 5.33 -46.97 18.45
C TYR A 80 6.10 -48.18 17.88
N ASP A 81 6.52 -49.07 18.77
CA ASP A 81 7.16 -50.35 18.41
C ASP A 81 6.13 -51.41 17.92
N GLU A 82 6.60 -52.60 17.56
CA GLU A 82 5.74 -53.71 17.10
C GLU A 82 4.74 -54.19 18.17
N ASP A 83 5.05 -53.99 19.45
CA ASP A 83 4.20 -54.35 20.59
C ASP A 83 3.17 -53.24 20.91
N GLY A 84 3.22 -52.10 20.21
CA GLY A 84 2.35 -50.95 20.42
C GLY A 84 2.76 -50.05 21.58
N ASN A 85 3.97 -50.19 22.12
CA ASN A 85 4.50 -49.29 23.14
C ASN A 85 5.13 -48.06 22.48
N ILE A 86 5.13 -46.94 23.20
CA ILE A 86 5.78 -45.71 22.75
C ILE A 86 7.29 -45.94 22.72
N SER A 87 7.86 -45.88 21.51
CA SER A 87 9.29 -45.98 21.29
C SER A 87 9.97 -44.61 21.38
N ASP A 88 9.35 -43.58 20.79
CA ASP A 88 9.85 -42.21 20.84
C ASP A 88 8.74 -41.17 20.64
N LYS A 89 9.00 -39.92 21.03
CA LYS A 89 8.13 -38.78 20.74
C LYS A 89 8.98 -37.57 20.37
N GLN A 90 8.77 -37.05 19.16
CA GLN A 90 9.55 -35.92 18.63
C GLN A 90 8.64 -34.81 18.11
N THR A 91 9.09 -33.58 18.28
CA THR A 91 8.50 -32.39 17.66
C THR A 91 9.53 -31.83 16.70
N LYS A 92 9.11 -31.56 15.46
CA LYS A 92 9.95 -30.89 14.46
C LYS A 92 9.22 -29.75 13.80
N ASP A 93 9.97 -28.69 13.57
CA ASP A 93 9.51 -27.52 12.84
C ASP A 93 9.53 -27.79 11.34
N PHE A 94 8.62 -27.16 10.61
CA PHE A 94 8.56 -27.19 9.16
C PHE A 94 8.47 -25.77 8.61
N THR A 95 8.95 -25.62 7.38
CA THR A 95 8.77 -24.40 6.59
C THR A 95 8.45 -24.81 5.16
N SER A 96 7.32 -24.33 4.66
CA SER A 96 6.94 -24.42 3.26
C SER A 96 7.60 -23.28 2.48
N TRP A 97 8.02 -23.56 1.26
CA TRP A 97 8.58 -22.53 0.37
C TRP A 97 7.54 -21.96 -0.60
N ASP A 98 6.38 -22.60 -0.73
CA ASP A 98 5.24 -22.09 -1.51
C ASP A 98 4.13 -21.66 -0.56
N VAL A 99 3.72 -20.40 -0.68
CA VAL A 99 2.61 -19.79 0.05
C VAL A 99 1.25 -20.47 -0.22
N ASN A 100 1.16 -21.32 -1.25
CA ASN A 100 -0.03 -22.09 -1.57
C ASN A 100 0.07 -23.56 -1.17
N ASP A 101 1.22 -24.04 -0.71
CA ASP A 101 1.38 -25.44 -0.35
C ASP A 101 0.54 -25.79 0.87
N LYS A 102 -0.17 -26.89 0.72
CA LYS A 102 -0.96 -27.52 1.79
C LYS A 102 -0.24 -28.72 2.38
N THR A 103 0.87 -29.13 1.78
CA THR A 103 1.57 -30.36 2.12
C THR A 103 2.96 -30.02 2.62
N VAL A 104 3.35 -30.61 3.75
CA VAL A 104 4.68 -30.46 4.32
C VAL A 104 5.31 -31.83 4.50
N GLU A 105 6.58 -31.95 4.12
CA GLU A 105 7.37 -33.16 4.30
C GLU A 105 8.39 -32.92 5.42
N ILE A 106 8.34 -33.74 6.46
CA ILE A 106 9.15 -33.60 7.67
C ILE A 106 9.90 -34.90 7.92
N THR A 107 11.22 -34.84 7.85
CA THR A 107 12.07 -35.98 8.20
C THR A 107 12.45 -35.92 9.67
N PHE A 108 12.10 -36.96 10.44
CA PHE A 108 12.50 -37.21 11.81
C PHE A 108 13.74 -38.11 11.82
N SER A 109 14.81 -37.64 12.46
CA SER A 109 16.09 -38.34 12.51
C SER A 109 16.34 -38.81 13.94
N ASN A 110 17.10 -39.89 14.11
CA ASN A 110 17.42 -40.48 15.40
C ASN A 110 16.17 -40.89 16.21
N VAL A 111 15.13 -41.39 15.52
CA VAL A 111 13.95 -41.97 16.16
C VAL A 111 14.37 -43.27 16.82
N LYS A 112 14.11 -43.45 18.12
CA LYS A 112 14.57 -44.65 18.82
C LYS A 112 13.97 -45.92 18.23
N GLY A 113 14.80 -46.97 18.16
CA GLY A 113 14.40 -48.29 17.71
C GLY A 113 13.96 -48.34 16.26
N ARG A 114 13.19 -49.38 15.93
CA ARG A 114 12.55 -49.58 14.63
C ARG A 114 11.03 -49.42 14.79
N PRO A 115 10.48 -48.22 14.57
CA PRO A 115 9.05 -47.98 14.78
C PRO A 115 8.21 -48.74 13.76
N ALA A 116 7.15 -49.39 14.23
CA ALA A 116 6.18 -50.11 13.42
C ALA A 116 4.99 -49.24 13.00
N SER A 117 4.65 -48.23 13.82
CA SER A 117 3.58 -47.28 13.53
C SER A 117 3.86 -45.91 14.15
N TYR A 118 3.09 -44.91 13.74
CA TYR A 118 3.20 -43.54 14.24
C TYR A 118 1.81 -42.91 14.39
N GLU A 119 1.74 -41.86 15.20
CA GLU A 119 0.56 -41.03 15.38
C GLU A 119 0.97 -39.56 15.47
N VAL A 120 0.34 -38.72 14.66
CA VAL A 120 0.47 -37.27 14.78
C VAL A 120 -0.40 -36.82 15.94
N THR A 121 0.25 -36.46 17.05
CA THR A 121 -0.46 -36.17 18.32
C THR A 121 -0.77 -34.70 18.54
N ASP A 122 0.00 -33.81 17.92
CA ASP A 122 -0.17 -32.37 18.06
C ASP A 122 0.46 -31.65 16.86
N PHE A 123 -0.04 -30.45 16.56
CA PHE A 123 0.56 -29.56 15.58
C PHE A 123 0.32 -28.10 15.96
N THR A 124 1.24 -27.23 15.58
CA THR A 124 1.08 -25.79 15.70
C THR A 124 1.41 -25.17 14.35
N VAL A 125 0.49 -24.43 13.77
CA VAL A 125 0.77 -23.61 12.60
C VAL A 125 1.09 -22.21 13.09
N GLU A 126 2.29 -21.75 12.79
CA GLU A 126 2.65 -20.37 13.07
C GLU A 126 1.91 -19.46 12.08
N PRO A 127 1.27 -18.39 12.57
CA PRO A 127 0.67 -17.43 11.67
C PRO A 127 1.79 -16.81 10.82
N PRO A 128 1.56 -16.59 9.51
CA PRO A 128 2.57 -16.02 8.60
C PRO A 128 3.21 -14.75 9.18
N PRO A 129 4.44 -14.41 8.77
CA PRO A 129 5.37 -13.51 9.45
C PRO A 129 4.65 -12.38 10.17
N SER A 130 4.78 -12.36 11.51
CA SER A 130 3.98 -11.62 12.48
C SER A 130 2.93 -10.70 11.86
N LEU A 131 1.64 -10.95 12.08
CA LEU A 131 0.54 -10.06 11.63
C LEU A 131 0.89 -8.57 11.69
N VAL A 132 1.65 -8.14 12.71
CA VAL A 132 2.25 -6.82 12.84
C VAL A 132 3.06 -6.34 11.62
N SER A 133 3.99 -7.13 11.08
CA SER A 133 4.81 -6.78 9.90
C SER A 133 3.96 -6.64 8.63
N ILE A 134 3.02 -7.56 8.41
CA ILE A 134 2.07 -7.48 7.30
C ILE A 134 1.22 -6.21 7.45
N LEU A 135 0.63 -5.98 8.62
CA LEU A 135 -0.17 -4.80 8.94
C LEU A 135 0.62 -3.49 8.79
N ILE A 136 1.89 -3.45 9.19
CA ILE A 136 2.76 -2.27 9.01
C ILE A 136 2.99 -2.02 7.52
N SER A 137 3.32 -3.04 6.74
CA SER A 137 3.58 -2.89 5.31
C SER A 137 2.32 -2.43 4.55
N GLU A 138 1.16 -3.03 4.87
CA GLU A 138 -0.13 -2.61 4.31
C GLU A 138 -0.48 -1.19 4.73
N PHE A 139 -0.27 -0.84 6.01
CA PHE A 139 -0.52 0.52 6.50
C PHE A 139 0.32 1.56 5.76
N ILE A 140 1.60 1.28 5.51
CA ILE A 140 2.49 2.17 4.75
C ILE A 140 1.98 2.36 3.32
N VAL A 141 1.60 1.27 2.65
CA VAL A 141 1.03 1.33 1.29
C VAL A 141 -0.25 2.17 1.28
N TRP A 142 -1.15 1.94 2.23
CA TRP A 142 -2.38 2.70 2.39
C TRP A 142 -2.14 4.18 2.66
N LEU A 143 -1.16 4.50 3.51
CA LEU A 143 -0.78 5.87 3.81
C LEU A 143 -0.27 6.58 2.56
N ILE A 144 0.57 5.93 1.75
CA ILE A 144 1.08 6.49 0.48
C ILE A 144 -0.07 6.70 -0.51
N LEU A 145 -0.94 5.71 -0.69
CA LEU A 145 -2.11 5.82 -1.58
C LEU A 145 -3.05 6.95 -1.14
N PHE A 146 -3.27 7.08 0.17
CA PHE A 146 -4.08 8.16 0.73
C PHE A 146 -3.47 9.54 0.44
N ILE A 147 -2.16 9.71 0.67
CA ILE A 147 -1.46 10.97 0.40
C ILE A 147 -1.58 11.34 -1.09
N ILE A 148 -1.35 10.39 -1.99
CA ILE A 148 -1.48 10.59 -3.43
C ILE A 148 -2.91 10.98 -3.80
N THR A 149 -3.91 10.34 -3.19
CA THR A 149 -5.34 10.58 -3.47
C THR A 149 -5.83 11.93 -2.96
N VAL A 150 -5.37 12.39 -1.80
CA VAL A 150 -5.78 13.67 -1.20
C VAL A 150 -5.10 14.86 -1.88
N SER A 151 -3.91 14.65 -2.46
CA SER A 151 -3.13 15.71 -3.10
C SER A 151 -3.87 16.55 -4.17
N PRO A 152 -4.76 16.02 -5.05
CA PRO A 152 -5.42 16.81 -6.09
C PRO A 152 -6.56 17.67 -5.52
N PHE A 153 -7.12 17.28 -4.37
CA PHE A 153 -8.06 18.11 -3.61
C PHE A 153 -7.37 19.36 -3.08
N ALA A 154 -6.08 19.22 -2.80
CA ALA A 154 -5.25 20.31 -2.35
C ALA A 154 -4.82 21.24 -3.49
N MET A 155 -5.01 20.91 -4.78
CA MET A 155 -4.72 21.80 -5.91
C MET A 155 -5.82 22.86 -6.11
N SER A 156 -5.48 24.03 -6.65
CA SER A 156 -6.43 25.12 -6.90
C SER A 156 -6.18 25.83 -8.22
N CYS A 157 -7.24 26.34 -8.83
CA CYS A 157 -7.17 27.23 -9.97
C CYS A 157 -8.24 28.31 -9.84
N GLU A 158 -7.82 29.57 -9.93
CA GLU A 158 -8.71 30.72 -9.91
C GLU A 158 -8.56 31.55 -11.17
N ILE A 159 -9.68 32.09 -11.64
CA ILE A 159 -9.76 32.92 -12.85
C ILE A 159 -10.35 34.26 -12.43
N TYR A 160 -9.67 35.35 -12.78
CA TYR A 160 -10.05 36.72 -12.48
C TYR A 160 -10.22 37.49 -13.79
N ASP A 161 -11.07 38.52 -13.75
CA ASP A 161 -11.26 39.47 -14.83
C ASP A 161 -10.84 40.86 -14.35
N PHE A 162 -9.86 41.47 -14.99
CA PHE A 162 -9.41 42.81 -14.64
C PHE A 162 -9.13 43.63 -15.89
N ASN A 163 -9.85 44.74 -16.07
CA ASN A 163 -9.73 45.63 -17.23
C ASN A 163 -9.80 44.89 -18.59
N GLY A 164 -10.64 43.86 -18.69
CA GLY A 164 -10.77 43.04 -19.90
C GLY A 164 -9.67 41.99 -20.08
N ASN A 165 -8.70 41.91 -19.16
CA ASN A 165 -7.70 40.86 -19.13
C ASN A 165 -8.19 39.66 -18.32
N ALA A 166 -8.13 38.48 -18.92
CA ALA A 166 -8.39 37.22 -18.26
C ALA A 166 -7.11 36.72 -17.56
N ILE A 167 -7.11 36.74 -16.23
CA ILE A 167 -5.98 36.29 -15.40
C ILE A 167 -6.31 34.92 -14.85
N THR A 168 -5.55 33.90 -15.23
CA THR A 168 -5.68 32.54 -14.69
C THR A 168 -4.51 32.25 -13.78
N VAL A 169 -4.78 31.92 -12.53
CA VAL A 169 -3.79 31.48 -11.56
C VAL A 169 -3.96 29.99 -11.33
N TYR A 170 -2.89 29.24 -11.56
CA TYR A 170 -2.84 27.81 -11.31
C TYR A 170 -1.90 27.49 -10.16
N SER A 171 -2.39 26.68 -9.21
CA SER A 171 -1.63 26.15 -8.09
C SER A 171 -1.73 24.62 -8.05
N GLY A 172 -0.78 23.95 -8.69
CA GLY A 172 -0.74 22.50 -8.80
C GLY A 172 0.44 21.85 -8.10
N TRP A 173 0.59 20.54 -8.33
CA TRP A 173 1.64 19.73 -7.71
C TRP A 173 3.04 20.13 -8.17
N PHE A 174 3.28 20.16 -9.47
CA PHE A 174 4.63 20.33 -10.02
C PHE A 174 4.97 21.79 -10.32
N SER A 175 3.95 22.62 -10.54
CA SER A 175 4.16 24.04 -10.86
C SER A 175 2.99 24.89 -10.40
N CYS A 176 3.32 26.14 -10.09
CA CYS A 176 2.36 27.23 -9.98
C CYS A 176 2.69 28.25 -11.06
N TYR A 177 1.69 28.83 -11.69
CA TYR A 177 1.89 29.84 -12.72
C TYR A 177 0.71 30.80 -12.82
N VAL A 178 0.99 31.96 -13.40
CA VAL A 178 -0.01 32.95 -13.81
C VAL A 178 -0.03 33.01 -15.33
N LYS A 179 -1.23 32.99 -15.90
CA LYS A 179 -1.49 33.29 -17.30
C LYS A 179 -2.30 34.58 -17.42
N VAL A 180 -1.90 35.46 -18.32
CA VAL A 180 -2.65 36.66 -18.70
C VAL A 180 -3.07 36.50 -20.16
N ASN A 181 -4.38 36.53 -20.43
CA ASN A 181 -4.94 36.31 -21.77
C ASN A 181 -4.44 35.01 -22.43
N GLY A 182 -4.21 33.96 -21.63
CA GLY A 182 -3.72 32.65 -22.09
C GLY A 182 -2.20 32.49 -22.13
N ILE A 183 -1.44 33.58 -22.05
CA ILE A 183 0.03 33.56 -22.09
C ILE A 183 0.59 33.41 -20.68
N THR A 184 1.49 32.44 -20.46
CA THR A 184 2.13 32.24 -19.16
C THR A 184 3.15 33.35 -18.92
N VAL A 185 2.95 34.16 -17.89
CA VAL A 185 3.78 35.34 -17.58
C VAL A 185 4.75 35.10 -16.41
N ASP A 186 4.42 34.17 -15.52
CA ASP A 186 5.29 33.75 -14.42
C ASP A 186 4.99 32.28 -14.10
N LYS A 187 6.04 31.48 -13.88
CA LYS A 187 5.96 30.04 -13.57
C LYS A 187 7.06 29.68 -12.59
N LYS A 188 6.67 29.03 -11.50
CA LYS A 188 7.59 28.51 -10.48
C LYS A 188 7.38 27.03 -10.24
N SER A 189 8.48 26.29 -10.08
CA SER A 189 8.42 24.87 -9.70
C SER A 189 7.87 24.74 -8.29
N SER A 190 6.98 23.77 -8.10
CA SER A 190 6.35 23.45 -6.81
C SER A 190 6.72 22.07 -6.28
N ILE A 191 7.65 21.38 -6.97
CA ILE A 191 8.13 20.03 -6.62
C ILE A 191 8.70 19.99 -5.19
N LEU A 192 9.66 20.87 -4.89
CA LEU A 192 10.30 20.93 -3.58
C LEU A 192 9.31 21.31 -2.46
N ARG A 193 8.27 22.11 -2.79
CA ARG A 193 7.23 22.52 -1.84
C ARG A 193 6.27 21.38 -1.48
N ASN A 194 5.98 20.50 -2.44
CA ASN A 194 4.92 19.50 -2.29
C ASN A 194 5.44 18.10 -1.94
N PHE A 195 6.74 17.80 -2.10
CA PHE A 195 7.26 16.42 -1.97
C PHE A 195 8.19 16.19 -0.76
N PHE A 196 9.08 17.12 -0.39
CA PHE A 196 10.16 16.82 0.58
C PHE A 196 9.98 17.42 1.98
N PHE A 197 9.29 18.56 2.13
CA PHE A 197 9.02 19.19 3.42
C PHE A 197 7.71 19.97 3.31
N GLY A 198 6.64 19.44 3.90
CA GLY A 198 5.26 19.84 3.61
C GLY A 198 5.05 21.36 3.57
N ARG A 199 4.81 21.92 2.38
CA ARG A 199 4.15 23.22 2.16
C ARG A 199 4.65 24.41 3.01
N ILE A 200 5.89 24.39 3.52
CA ILE A 200 6.36 25.29 4.58
C ILE A 200 6.42 26.76 4.14
N PHE A 201 6.58 27.03 2.84
CA PHE A 201 6.75 28.40 2.33
C PHE A 201 5.61 28.84 1.40
N PRO A 202 4.99 30.00 1.65
CA PRO A 202 4.05 30.60 0.71
C PRO A 202 4.78 30.93 -0.60
N MET A 203 4.09 30.77 -1.72
CA MET A 203 4.65 31.09 -3.04
C MET A 203 4.11 32.43 -3.53
N HIS A 204 5.02 33.24 -4.06
CA HIS A 204 4.70 34.53 -4.66
C HIS A 204 4.95 34.45 -6.16
N LEU A 205 3.93 34.78 -6.95
CA LEU A 205 4.05 34.99 -8.39
C LEU A 205 3.77 36.45 -8.66
N SER A 206 4.52 37.07 -9.56
CA SER A 206 4.36 38.51 -9.83
C SER A 206 4.59 38.83 -11.29
N THR A 207 3.83 39.79 -11.81
CA THR A 207 4.04 40.33 -13.14
C THR A 207 3.52 41.76 -13.22
N THR A 208 3.88 42.47 -14.29
CA THR A 208 3.31 43.77 -14.62
C THR A 208 2.37 43.59 -15.79
N LEU A 209 1.12 44.01 -15.64
CA LEU A 209 0.11 43.96 -16.70
C LEU A 209 0.43 44.98 -17.81
N PRO A 210 -0.13 44.82 -19.02
CA PRO A 210 0.10 45.75 -20.13
C PRO A 210 -0.31 47.21 -19.83
N ASP A 211 -1.24 47.40 -18.89
CA ASP A 211 -1.70 48.71 -18.40
C ASP A 211 -0.80 49.31 -17.30
N GLY A 212 0.34 48.67 -17.00
CA GLY A 212 1.31 49.12 -15.99
C GLY A 212 0.97 48.72 -14.55
N VAL A 213 -0.14 48.02 -14.33
CA VAL A 213 -0.56 47.58 -12.98
C VAL A 213 0.32 46.43 -12.51
N PHE A 214 0.87 46.55 -11.29
CA PHE A 214 1.64 45.49 -10.67
C PHE A 214 0.71 44.44 -10.06
N LEU A 215 0.85 43.20 -10.53
CA LEU A 215 0.11 42.04 -10.07
C LEU A 215 1.01 41.17 -9.20
N LEU A 216 0.51 40.85 -8.01
CA LEU A 216 1.13 39.93 -7.07
C LEU A 216 0.13 38.87 -6.64
N VAL A 217 0.48 37.61 -6.84
CA VAL A 217 -0.31 36.46 -6.43
C VAL A 217 0.41 35.77 -5.28
N LYS A 218 -0.30 35.62 -4.16
CA LYS A 218 0.16 34.88 -2.99
C LYS A 218 -0.59 33.56 -2.94
N ILE A 219 0.16 32.46 -2.94
CA ILE A 219 -0.35 31.10 -2.80
C ILE A 219 0.04 30.61 -1.40
N ASN A 220 -0.95 30.28 -0.59
CA ASN A 220 -0.73 29.81 0.78
C ASN A 220 -0.35 28.31 0.83
N PHE A 221 -0.15 27.81 2.05
CA PHE A 221 0.13 26.39 2.34
C PHE A 221 -0.89 25.45 1.68
N PHE A 222 -2.18 25.76 1.76
CA PHE A 222 -3.26 24.94 1.22
C PHE A 222 -3.60 25.22 -0.25
N ASN A 223 -2.68 25.84 -1.00
CA ASN A 223 -2.87 26.29 -2.38
C ASN A 223 -4.06 27.26 -2.56
N GLY A 224 -4.49 27.91 -1.48
CA GLY A 224 -5.39 29.06 -1.52
C GLY A 224 -4.70 30.22 -2.22
N ILE A 225 -5.38 30.76 -3.22
CA ILE A 225 -4.88 31.83 -4.08
C ILE A 225 -5.45 33.16 -3.58
N LYS A 226 -4.57 34.15 -3.39
CA LYS A 226 -4.96 35.55 -3.14
C LYS A 226 -4.24 36.45 -4.13
N MET A 227 -4.99 37.20 -4.92
CA MET A 227 -4.45 38.18 -5.86
C MET A 227 -4.41 39.58 -5.25
N TRP A 228 -3.35 40.31 -5.53
CA TRP A 228 -3.10 41.68 -5.12
C TRP A 228 -2.78 42.51 -6.36
N LEU A 229 -3.40 43.67 -6.49
CA LEU A 229 -3.17 44.64 -7.57
C LEU A 229 -2.78 45.97 -6.95
N ASN A 230 -1.60 46.50 -7.30
CA ASN A 230 -1.04 47.74 -6.72
C ASN A 230 -1.15 47.84 -5.18
N GLY A 231 -0.94 46.71 -4.49
CA GLY A 231 -1.00 46.65 -3.01
C GLY A 231 -2.38 46.43 -2.41
N CYS A 232 -3.46 46.39 -3.20
CA CYS A 232 -4.81 46.09 -2.74
C CYS A 232 -5.21 44.63 -3.03
N VAL A 233 -5.91 43.97 -2.10
CA VAL A 233 -6.45 42.62 -2.29
C VAL A 233 -7.59 42.65 -3.30
N TYR A 234 -7.52 41.77 -4.30
CA TYR A 234 -8.54 41.66 -5.34
C TYR A 234 -9.28 40.32 -5.25
N ASN A 235 -10.60 40.39 -5.11
CA ASN A 235 -11.46 39.21 -4.91
C ASN A 235 -12.49 38.97 -6.02
N LYS A 236 -12.57 39.84 -7.03
CA LYS A 236 -13.60 39.71 -8.08
C LYS A 236 -13.22 38.57 -9.03
N LYS A 237 -13.86 37.42 -8.84
CA LYS A 237 -13.65 36.25 -9.69
C LYS A 237 -14.40 36.41 -11.00
N TYR A 238 -13.88 35.79 -12.07
CA TYR A 238 -14.57 35.74 -13.35
C TYR A 238 -15.89 34.97 -13.17
N ILE A 239 -17.01 35.63 -13.46
CA ILE A 239 -18.34 35.01 -13.52
C ILE A 239 -18.67 34.88 -15.00
N LYS A 240 -18.80 33.65 -15.48
CA LYS A 240 -19.30 33.41 -16.84
C LYS A 240 -20.71 34.00 -16.93
N GLN A 241 -20.87 35.10 -17.67
CA GLN A 241 -22.21 35.56 -18.03
C GLN A 241 -22.84 34.46 -18.87
N LYS A 242 -24.00 33.98 -18.41
CA LYS A 242 -24.78 32.94 -19.07
C LYS A 242 -25.33 33.45 -20.39
#